data_AF-A0A354TN71-F1
#
_entry.id   AF-A0A354TN71-F1
#
_cell.length_a   1.000
_cell.length_b   1.000
_cell.length_c   1.000
_cell.angle_alpha   90.00
_cell.angle_beta   90.00
_cell.angle_gamma   90.00
#
_symmetry.space_group_name_H-M   'P 1'
#
loop_
_entity.id
_entity.type
_entity.pdbx_description
1 polymer ?
#
loop_
_entity_poly.entity_id
_entity_poly.type
_entity_poly.pdbx_seq_one_letter_code
_entity_poly.pdbx_strand_id
1 'polypeptide(L)'
;VEDLFCPTEAEQDGPKAKFEILTDYHPDFIEQYETFLRANRIQVAGIEAIQDAAGMIYAYDVNTNTNYNSDAEAAAGHFGMLQLAQYLGNELGQLETKSA
;
A
#
# COMPACT_ATOMS: atom_id res chain seq x y z
N VAL A 1 4.68 -33.09 29.79
CA VAL A 1 3.44 -32.82 29.02
C VAL A 1 3.19 -31.33 29.17
N GLU A 2 3.81 -30.52 28.32
CA GLU A 2 3.83 -29.05 28.46
C GLU A 2 4.04 -28.36 27.09
N ASP A 3 3.57 -29.00 26.01
CA ASP A 3 3.83 -28.56 24.63
C ASP A 3 2.53 -28.43 23.80
N LEU A 4 1.38 -28.22 24.46
CA LEU A 4 0.07 -28.38 23.83
C LEU A 4 -0.76 -27.09 23.64
N PHE A 5 -0.14 -25.91 23.69
CA PHE A 5 -0.84 -24.64 23.42
C PHE A 5 0.05 -23.60 22.72
N CYS A 6 0.52 -23.91 21.51
CA CYS A 6 0.98 -22.89 20.57
C CYS A 6 -0.05 -22.75 19.43
N PRO A 7 -0.93 -21.72 19.44
CA PRO A 7 -2.03 -21.59 18.47
C PRO A 7 -1.57 -21.27 17.04
N THR A 8 -0.26 -21.23 16.78
CA THR A 8 0.33 -21.02 15.45
C THR A 8 0.40 -22.28 14.59
N GLU A 9 0.00 -23.45 15.11
CA GLU A 9 -0.02 -24.74 14.38
C GLU A 9 -1.40 -25.11 13.83
N ALA A 10 -2.28 -24.13 13.57
CA ALA A 10 -3.37 -24.39 12.65
C ALA A 10 -2.74 -24.55 11.25
N GLU A 11 -2.65 -25.79 10.78
CA GLU A 11 -2.20 -26.16 9.44
C GLU A 11 -2.88 -25.25 8.40
N GLN A 12 -2.12 -24.28 7.89
CA GLN A 12 -2.51 -23.53 6.69
C GLN A 12 -2.04 -24.35 5.50
N ASP A 13 -2.97 -24.70 4.61
CA ASP A 13 -2.68 -25.33 3.32
C ASP A 13 -1.65 -24.48 2.55
N GLY A 14 -0.40 -24.93 2.54
CA GLY A 14 0.71 -24.33 1.78
C GLY A 14 1.24 -22.99 2.30
N PRO A 15 2.38 -22.52 1.76
CA PRO A 15 2.96 -21.24 2.14
C PRO A 15 2.08 -20.08 1.67
N LYS A 16 1.44 -19.37 2.61
CA LYS A 16 0.74 -18.11 2.33
C LYS A 16 1.75 -17.02 1.96
N ALA A 17 1.45 -16.25 0.90
CA ALA A 17 2.25 -15.10 0.52
C ALA A 17 2.34 -14.09 1.68
N LYS A 18 3.52 -13.48 1.87
CA LYS A 18 3.73 -12.50 2.93
C LYS A 18 2.99 -11.17 2.68
N PHE A 19 2.75 -10.86 1.41
CA PHE A 19 2.10 -9.64 0.97
C PHE A 19 1.01 -9.97 -0.03
N GLU A 20 -0.09 -9.25 0.05
CA GLU A 20 -1.27 -9.40 -0.78
C GLU A 20 -1.84 -8.01 -1.06
N ILE A 21 -2.27 -7.77 -2.29
CA ILE A 21 -3.01 -6.56 -2.66
C ILE A 21 -4.49 -6.94 -2.66
N LEU A 22 -5.25 -6.33 -1.75
CA LEU A 22 -6.69 -6.55 -1.66
C LEU A 22 -7.42 -5.74 -2.75
N THR A 23 -8.20 -6.43 -3.57
CA THR A 23 -9.10 -5.78 -4.54
C THR A 23 -10.34 -5.22 -3.83
N ASP A 24 -10.87 -4.10 -4.31
CA ASP A 24 -12.08 -3.44 -3.77
C ASP A 24 -11.99 -3.06 -2.27
N TYR A 25 -10.77 -2.93 -1.73
CA TYR A 25 -10.54 -2.49 -0.35
C TYR A 25 -10.56 -0.96 -0.26
N HIS A 26 -11.70 -0.41 0.20
CA HIS A 26 -11.89 1.04 0.32
C HIS A 26 -12.60 1.45 1.62
N PRO A 27 -11.95 1.27 2.79
CA PRO A 27 -12.48 1.74 4.06
C PRO A 27 -12.42 3.27 4.19
N ASP A 28 -13.30 3.85 5.00
CA ASP A 28 -13.49 5.31 5.17
C ASP A 28 -12.21 6.08 5.56
N PHE A 29 -11.22 5.42 6.14
CA PHE A 29 -9.95 6.07 6.50
C PHE A 29 -9.06 6.38 5.27
N ILE A 30 -9.30 5.76 4.11
CA ILE A 30 -8.56 6.06 2.88
C ILE A 30 -8.78 7.53 2.48
N GLU A 31 -10.02 8.03 2.51
CA GLU A 31 -10.30 9.43 2.19
C GLU A 31 -9.61 10.42 3.15
N GLN A 32 -9.47 10.03 4.42
CA GLN A 32 -8.74 10.83 5.42
C GLN A 32 -7.25 10.89 5.07
N TYR A 33 -6.66 9.79 4.63
CA TYR A 33 -5.28 9.75 4.17
C TYR A 33 -5.06 10.56 2.90
N GLU A 34 -5.94 10.46 1.91
CA GLU A 34 -5.88 11.28 0.70
C GLU A 34 -5.97 12.78 1.01
N THR A 35 -6.84 13.15 1.94
CA THR A 35 -6.96 14.54 2.42
C THR A 35 -5.67 15.02 3.08
N PHE A 36 -5.08 14.19 3.95
CA PHE A 36 -3.79 14.47 4.57
C PHE A 36 -2.67 14.65 3.53
N LEU A 37 -2.54 13.74 2.56
CA LEU A 37 -1.53 13.81 1.51
C LEU A 37 -1.69 15.09 0.67
N ARG A 38 -2.92 15.43 0.29
CA ARG A 38 -3.24 16.65 -0.46
C ARG A 38 -2.87 17.91 0.31
N ALA A 39 -3.22 17.98 1.60
CA ALA A 39 -2.90 19.12 2.46
C ALA A 39 -1.38 19.35 2.57
N ASN A 40 -0.59 18.27 2.51
CA ASN A 40 0.87 18.31 2.57
C ASN A 40 1.56 18.38 1.20
N ARG A 41 0.79 18.46 0.10
CA ARG A 41 1.30 18.47 -1.29
C ARG A 41 2.17 17.24 -1.60
N ILE A 42 1.75 16.08 -1.12
CA ILE A 42 2.38 14.78 -1.43
C ILE A 42 1.55 14.09 -2.50
N GLN A 43 2.16 13.80 -3.66
CA GLN A 43 1.45 13.18 -4.79
C GLN A 43 1.57 11.66 -4.80
N VAL A 44 2.65 11.12 -4.24
CA VAL A 44 2.92 9.68 -4.18
C VAL A 44 3.42 9.35 -2.78
N ALA A 45 2.79 8.37 -2.13
CA ALA A 45 3.21 7.85 -0.83
C ALA A 45 2.73 6.41 -0.63
N GLY A 46 3.49 5.64 0.14
CA GLY A 46 3.01 4.48 0.88
C GLY A 46 2.66 4.90 2.31
N ILE A 47 1.53 4.43 2.82
CA ILE A 47 1.12 4.67 4.21
C ILE A 47 1.01 3.32 4.90
N GLU A 48 1.69 3.20 6.04
CA GLU A 48 1.66 1.99 6.85
C GLU A 48 0.73 2.20 8.04
N ALA A 49 -0.25 1.30 8.19
CA ALA A 49 -1.26 1.38 9.22
C ALA A 49 -1.56 0.01 9.83
N ILE A 50 -1.91 0.03 11.12
CA ILE A 50 -2.38 -1.14 11.87
C ILE A 50 -3.79 -0.88 12.40
N GLN A 51 -4.61 -1.93 12.43
CA GLN A 51 -5.93 -1.91 13.05
C GLN A 51 -5.88 -2.64 14.39
N ASP A 52 -6.38 -2.02 15.45
CA ASP A 52 -6.54 -2.70 16.75
C ASP A 52 -7.81 -3.56 16.79
N ALA A 53 -7.98 -4.30 17.89
CA ALA A 53 -9.13 -5.18 18.09
C ALA A 53 -10.47 -4.44 18.22
N ALA A 54 -10.46 -3.14 18.51
CA ALA A 54 -11.66 -2.29 18.54
C ALA A 54 -11.98 -1.69 17.15
N GLY A 55 -11.17 -1.99 16.14
CA GLY A 55 -11.32 -1.50 14.78
C GLY A 55 -10.68 -0.13 14.54
N MET A 56 -9.98 0.44 15.54
CA MET A 56 -9.31 1.73 15.38
C MET A 56 -8.04 1.57 14.54
N ILE A 57 -7.83 2.52 13.62
CA ILE A 57 -6.71 2.50 12.69
C ILE A 57 -5.66 3.49 13.16
N TYR A 58 -4.40 3.06 13.17
CA TYR A 58 -3.25 3.87 13.50
C TYR A 58 -2.28 3.83 12.33
N ALA A 59 -2.18 4.94 11.58
CA ALA A 59 -1.07 5.15 10.67
C ALA A 59 0.19 5.48 11.47
N TYR A 60 1.27 4.75 11.21
CA TYR A 60 2.53 4.92 11.96
C TYR A 60 3.71 5.33 11.07
N ASP A 61 3.59 5.23 9.74
CA ASP A 61 4.61 5.72 8.81
C ASP A 61 4.00 6.23 7.50
N VAL A 62 4.67 7.19 6.87
CA VAL A 62 4.33 7.77 5.56
C VAL A 62 5.61 7.89 4.72
N ASN A 63 5.76 7.02 3.73
CA ASN A 63 6.94 6.94 2.87
C ASN A 63 6.65 7.56 1.49
N THR A 64 7.34 8.64 1.12
CA THR A 64 7.21 9.23 -0.24
C THR A 64 8.04 8.51 -1.29
N ASN A 65 8.89 7.57 -0.86
CA ASN A 65 9.60 6.62 -1.70
C ASN A 65 9.44 5.24 -1.05
N THR A 66 8.85 4.29 -1.77
CA THR A 66 8.50 2.98 -1.22
C THR A 66 9.04 1.85 -2.08
N ASN A 67 9.21 0.70 -1.47
CA ASN A 67 9.47 -0.54 -2.17
C ASN A 67 8.15 -1.13 -2.68
N TYR A 68 8.24 -1.91 -3.76
CA TYR A 68 7.10 -2.58 -4.39
C TYR A 68 7.33 -4.09 -4.37
N ASN A 69 6.26 -4.87 -4.23
CA ASN A 69 6.34 -6.33 -4.18
C ASN A 69 5.86 -6.95 -5.50
N SER A 70 6.79 -7.40 -6.34
CA SER A 70 6.49 -7.90 -7.69
C SER A 70 5.51 -9.07 -7.72
N ASP A 71 5.56 -9.96 -6.72
CA ASP A 71 4.71 -11.15 -6.68
C ASP A 71 3.26 -10.78 -6.36
N ALA A 72 3.06 -9.89 -5.38
CA ALA A 72 1.73 -9.38 -5.03
C ALA A 72 1.14 -8.51 -6.15
N GLU A 73 1.98 -7.69 -6.79
CA GLU A 73 1.61 -6.88 -7.96
C GLU A 73 1.17 -7.76 -9.15
N ALA A 74 1.95 -8.79 -9.48
CA ALA A 74 1.62 -9.71 -10.56
C ALA A 74 0.35 -10.51 -10.26
N ALA A 75 0.15 -10.94 -9.02
CA ALA A 75 -1.05 -11.65 -8.60
C ALA A 75 -2.32 -10.78 -8.72
N ALA A 76 -2.21 -9.49 -8.39
CA ALA A 76 -3.34 -8.56 -8.46
C ALA A 76 -3.49 -7.86 -9.82
N GLY A 77 -2.51 -7.97 -10.72
CA GLY A 77 -2.49 -7.26 -12.00
C GLY A 77 -2.31 -5.73 -11.86
N HIS A 78 -1.76 -5.28 -10.74
CA HIS A 78 -1.53 -3.87 -10.44
C HIS A 78 -0.05 -3.62 -10.22
N PHE A 79 0.54 -2.66 -10.93
CA PHE A 79 1.99 -2.44 -10.95
C PHE A 79 2.33 -1.01 -10.54
N GLY A 80 2.69 -0.79 -9.27
CA GLY A 80 2.88 0.53 -8.69
C GLY A 80 4.05 1.29 -9.31
N MET A 81 5.19 0.63 -9.55
CA MET A 81 6.33 1.26 -10.24
C MET A 81 5.98 1.71 -11.66
N LEU A 82 5.15 0.94 -12.37
CA LEU A 82 4.70 1.32 -13.71
C LEU A 82 3.80 2.56 -13.66
N GLN A 83 2.87 2.62 -12.70
CA GLN A 83 2.01 3.79 -12.49
C GLN A 83 2.84 5.03 -12.15
N LEU A 84 3.86 4.89 -11.29
CA LEU A 84 4.78 5.98 -10.95
C LEU A 84 5.54 6.48 -12.18
N ALA A 85 6.07 5.58 -13.00
CA ALA A 85 6.78 5.96 -14.23
C ALA A 85 5.87 6.71 -15.22
N GLN A 86 4.62 6.25 -15.38
CA GLN A 86 3.62 6.93 -16.21
C GLN A 86 3.29 8.32 -15.67
N TYR A 87 3.08 8.43 -14.36
CA TYR A 87 2.82 9.71 -13.68
C TYR A 87 3.94 10.72 -13.92
N LEU A 88 5.19 10.33 -13.65
CA LEU A 88 6.35 11.21 -13.82
C LEU A 88 6.59 11.58 -15.29
N GLY A 89 6.35 10.66 -16.23
CA GLY A 89 6.41 10.95 -17.66
C GLY A 89 5.40 12.00 -18.10
N ASN A 90 4.18 11.94 -17.57
CA ASN A 90 3.14 12.94 -17.84
C ASN A 90 3.49 14.31 -17.24
N GLU A 91 4.03 14.35 -16.02
CA GLU A 91 4.49 15.60 -15.41
C GLU A 91 5.62 16.25 -16.22
N LEU A 92 6.57 15.46 -16.71
CA LEU A 92 7.63 15.95 -17.59
C LEU A 92 7.06 16.58 -18.87
N GLY A 93 6.17 15.88 -19.57
CA GLY A 93 5.57 16.40 -20.82
C GLY A 93 4.76 17.70 -20.61
N GLN A 94 4.12 17.86 -19.45
CA GLN A 94 3.45 19.11 -19.08
C GLN A 94 4.45 20.26 -18.88
N LEU A 95 5.59 20.00 -18.25
CA LEU A 95 6.63 21.00 -18.03
C LEU A 95 7.27 21.45 -19.35
N GLU A 96 7.52 20.52 -20.26
CA GLU A 96 8.04 20.82 -21.60
C GLU A 96 7.06 21.67 -22.41
N THR A 97 5.77 21.34 -22.38
CA THR A 97 4.73 22.11 -23.09
C THR A 97 4.55 23.52 -22.54
N LYS A 98 4.68 23.71 -21.23
CA LYS A 98 4.58 25.04 -20.59
C LYS A 98 5.81 25.93 -20.86
N SER A 99 6.92 25.33 -21.27
CA SER A 99 8.19 26.02 -21.51
C SER A 99 8.40 26.39 -22.99
N ALA A 100 7.52 25.94 -23.89
CA ALA A 100 7.52 26.22 -25.33
C ALA A 100 6.58 27.40 -25.68
#